data_AF-A0A1H3PKZ9-F1
#
_entry.id   AF-A0A1H3PKZ9-F1
#
_cell.length_a   1.000
_cell.length_b   1.000
_cell.length_c   1.000
_cell.angle_alpha   90.00
_cell.angle_beta   90.00
_cell.angle_gamma   90.00
#
_symmetry.space_group_name_H-M   'P 1'
#
loop_
_entity.id
_entity.type
_entity.pdbx_description
1 polymer ?
#
loop_
_entity_poly.entity_id
_entity_poly.type
_entity_poly.pdbx_seq_one_letter_code
_entity_poly.pdbx_strand_id
1 'polypeptide(L)'
;MRAGVGLPSIWNDLRGQIEEFVEIMQQHVQSDNDISEIPRAQGRAKAKPLSSYSSFNDRNAGIAAAYQTGGYTMEAIADEFWLHYATVSRMY
;
A
#
# COMPACT_ATOMS: atom_id res chain seq x y z
N MET A 1 16.10 29.60 -25.02
CA MET A 1 17.35 29.18 -24.36
C MET A 1 17.31 27.68 -24.22
N ARG A 2 18.19 26.93 -24.88
CA ARG A 2 18.30 25.47 -24.75
C ARG A 2 19.36 25.19 -23.68
N ALA A 3 18.95 24.91 -22.44
CA ALA A 3 19.87 24.55 -21.36
C ALA A 3 19.97 23.01 -21.29
N GLY A 4 21.18 22.45 -21.38
CA GLY A 4 21.43 21.08 -20.94
C GLY A 4 22.20 20.12 -21.87
N VAL A 5 22.70 20.55 -23.04
CA VAL A 5 23.49 19.64 -23.91
C VAL A 5 24.97 20.03 -23.83
N GLY A 6 25.78 19.25 -23.09
CA GLY A 6 27.25 19.41 -23.04
C GLY A 6 27.89 19.45 -21.64
N LEU A 7 27.10 19.38 -20.55
CA LEU A 7 27.65 19.31 -19.18
C LEU A 7 27.99 17.87 -18.79
N PRO A 8 29.04 17.63 -17.98
CA PRO A 8 29.35 16.31 -17.45
C PRO A 8 28.14 15.75 -16.72
N SER A 9 27.93 14.45 -16.90
CA SER A 9 26.81 13.71 -16.33
C SER A 9 26.74 13.96 -14.82
N ILE A 10 25.62 14.51 -14.32
CA ILE A 10 25.34 14.65 -12.88
C ILE A 10 25.43 13.32 -12.13
N TRP A 11 25.37 12.21 -12.87
CA TRP A 11 25.51 10.84 -12.38
C TRP A 11 26.95 10.46 -12.02
N ASN A 12 27.97 11.18 -12.51
CA ASN A 12 29.37 10.87 -12.19
C ASN A 12 29.74 11.24 -10.73
N ASP A 13 29.06 12.23 -10.15
CA ASP A 13 29.31 12.69 -8.77
C ASP A 13 28.26 12.20 -7.76
N LEU A 14 27.19 11.53 -8.22
CA LEU A 14 26.13 11.01 -7.36
C LEU A 14 26.55 9.65 -6.75
N ARG A 15 27.31 9.69 -5.65
CA ARG A 15 27.58 8.49 -4.82
C ARG A 15 27.13 8.71 -3.38
N GLY A 16 26.41 7.73 -2.83
CA GLY A 16 26.08 7.66 -1.39
C GLY A 16 24.75 8.26 -0.94
N GLN A 17 24.04 9.03 -1.76
CA GLN A 17 22.77 9.66 -1.34
C GLN A 17 21.64 8.66 -1.05
N ILE A 18 21.69 7.47 -1.67
CA ILE A 18 20.70 6.42 -1.43
C ILE A 18 21.02 5.66 -0.14
N GLU A 19 22.29 5.54 0.24
CA GLU A 19 22.71 4.75 1.42
C GLU A 19 22.27 5.41 2.72
N GLU A 20 22.48 6.72 2.86
CA GLU A 20 22.03 7.48 4.03
C GLU A 20 20.49 7.48 4.14
N PHE A 21 19.79 7.62 3.02
CA PHE A 21 18.33 7.47 2.97
C PHE A 21 17.89 6.06 3.40
N VAL A 22 18.57 5.03 2.93
CA VAL A 22 18.26 3.63 3.27
C VAL A 22 18.51 3.35 4.76
N GLU A 23 19.59 3.85 5.35
CA GLU A 23 19.82 3.73 6.80
C GLU A 23 18.73 4.43 7.63
N ILE A 24 18.35 5.66 7.26
CA ILE A 24 17.29 6.41 7.94
C ILE A 24 15.94 5.66 7.83
N MET A 25 15.62 5.11 6.65
CA MET A 25 14.39 4.34 6.45
C MET A 25 14.42 3.00 7.20
N GLN A 26 15.56 2.30 7.22
CA GLN A 26 15.71 1.06 7.97
C GLN A 26 15.51 1.27 9.48
N GLN A 27 16.02 2.39 10.03
CA GLN A 27 15.78 2.76 11.44
C GLN A 27 14.30 3.06 11.73
N HIS A 28 13.58 3.63 10.77
CA HIS A 28 12.14 3.88 10.90
C HIS A 28 11.31 2.58 10.82
N VAL A 29 11.73 1.62 10.00
CA VAL A 29 11.02 0.35 9.77
C VAL A 29 11.18 -0.64 10.92
N GLN A 30 12.31 -0.64 11.64
CA GLN A 30 12.54 -1.59 12.75
C GLN A 30 11.58 -1.40 13.95
N SER A 31 10.83 -0.31 14.02
CA SER A 31 9.84 -0.06 15.08
C SER A 31 8.46 -0.65 14.77
N ASP A 32 8.22 -1.11 13.53
CA ASP A 32 6.91 -1.55 13.07
C ASP A 32 7.06 -2.94 12.40
N ASN A 33 7.15 -3.97 13.24
CA ASN A 33 7.21 -5.38 12.78
C ASN A 33 5.86 -5.88 12.22
N ASP A 34 4.87 -5.00 12.04
CA ASP A 34 3.56 -5.31 11.50
C ASP A 34 3.30 -4.50 10.22
N ILE A 35 4.05 -4.84 9.17
CA ILE A 35 3.86 -4.30 7.80
C ILE A 35 2.64 -4.93 7.10
N SER A 36 1.51 -5.08 7.80
CA SER A 36 0.32 -5.69 7.19
C SER A 36 -0.38 -4.79 6.19
N GLU A 37 -0.24 -3.46 6.22
CA GLU A 37 -0.59 -2.63 5.06
C GLU A 37 -0.10 -1.17 5.07
N ILE A 38 0.14 -0.65 3.86
CA ILE A 38 0.73 0.66 3.53
C ILE A 38 0.07 1.85 4.27
N PRO A 39 0.86 2.89 4.66
CA PRO A 39 0.35 4.05 5.41
C PRO A 39 -0.80 4.79 4.72
N ARG A 40 -1.92 4.85 5.45
CA ARG A 40 -3.23 5.46 5.13
C ARG A 40 -3.22 6.99 4.98
N ALA A 41 -2.14 7.60 4.52
CA ALA A 41 -1.92 9.05 4.59
C ALA A 41 -2.75 9.88 3.59
N GLN A 42 -3.65 9.28 2.80
CA GLN A 42 -4.55 10.03 1.91
C GLN A 42 -6.01 9.69 2.23
N GLY A 43 -6.47 10.19 3.37
CA GLY A 43 -7.78 9.93 3.96
C GLY A 43 -8.95 10.14 2.99
N ARG A 44 -9.56 9.03 2.58
CA ARG A 44 -10.90 9.01 1.97
C ARG A 44 -11.97 8.88 3.05
N ALA A 45 -13.22 9.19 2.68
CA ALA A 45 -14.38 9.07 3.56
C ALA A 45 -14.38 7.72 4.30
N LYS A 46 -14.75 7.73 5.59
CA LYS A 46 -14.81 6.52 6.43
C LYS A 46 -15.64 5.46 5.71
N ALA A 47 -15.01 4.34 5.35
CA ALA A 47 -15.71 3.22 4.76
C ALA A 47 -16.79 2.69 5.73
N LYS A 48 -17.90 2.19 5.18
CA LYS A 48 -18.91 1.45 5.96
C LYS A 48 -18.25 0.24 6.63
N PRO A 49 -18.72 -0.22 7.81
CA PRO A 49 -18.14 -1.38 8.48
C PRO A 49 -18.08 -2.60 7.55
N LEU A 50 -17.04 -3.43 7.72
CA LEU A 50 -16.79 -4.60 6.88
C LEU A 50 -17.99 -5.55 6.76
N SER A 51 -18.76 -5.68 7.85
CA SER A 51 -20.02 -6.43 7.91
C SER A 51 -21.10 -6.00 6.90
N SER A 52 -21.06 -4.74 6.46
CA SER A 52 -21.96 -4.25 5.41
C SER A 52 -21.65 -4.89 4.05
N TYR A 53 -20.40 -5.29 3.82
CA TYR A 53 -19.99 -5.93 2.56
C TYR A 53 -20.13 -7.46 2.62
N SER A 54 -20.01 -8.08 3.79
CA SER A 54 -20.31 -9.51 3.95
C SER A 54 -21.79 -9.85 3.84
N SER A 55 -22.66 -8.83 3.95
CA SER A 55 -24.11 -8.95 3.72
C SER A 55 -24.53 -9.06 2.24
N PHE A 56 -23.58 -9.00 1.30
CA PHE A 56 -23.88 -9.13 -0.14
C PHE A 56 -24.18 -10.59 -0.51
N ASN A 57 -25.13 -10.79 -1.43
CA ASN A 57 -25.45 -12.13 -1.94
C ASN A 57 -24.28 -12.77 -2.70
N ASP A 58 -23.51 -11.97 -3.42
CA ASP A 58 -22.26 -12.40 -4.06
C ASP A 58 -21.08 -11.98 -3.19
N ARG A 59 -20.38 -12.98 -2.65
CA ARG A 59 -19.18 -12.80 -1.83
C ARG A 59 -18.10 -12.01 -2.56
N ASN A 60 -17.84 -12.31 -3.83
CA ASN A 60 -16.77 -11.67 -4.58
C ASN A 60 -17.11 -10.19 -4.85
N ALA A 61 -18.40 -9.89 -5.05
CA ALA A 61 -18.87 -8.51 -5.15
C ALA A 61 -18.69 -7.74 -3.83
N GLY A 62 -18.93 -8.38 -2.69
CA GLY A 62 -18.66 -7.82 -1.37
C GLY A 62 -17.17 -7.52 -1.14
N ILE A 63 -16.30 -8.47 -1.47
CA ILE A 63 -14.83 -8.31 -1.40
C ILE A 63 -14.39 -7.13 -2.29
N ALA A 64 -14.91 -7.04 -3.51
CA ALA A 64 -14.59 -5.94 -4.42
C ALA A 64 -15.06 -4.57 -3.92
N ALA A 65 -16.28 -4.50 -3.41
CA ALA A 65 -16.81 -3.26 -2.85
C ALA A 65 -15.99 -2.80 -1.63
N ALA A 66 -15.58 -3.72 -0.75
CA ALA A 66 -14.73 -3.41 0.40
C ALA A 66 -13.34 -2.91 -0.04
N TYR A 67 -12.70 -3.62 -0.97
CA TYR A 67 -11.37 -3.27 -1.50
C TYR A 67 -11.36 -1.90 -2.20
N GLN A 68 -12.39 -1.62 -3.03
CA GLN A 68 -12.52 -0.35 -3.74
C GLN A 68 -12.63 0.87 -2.82
N THR A 69 -13.08 0.68 -1.56
CA THR A 69 -13.12 1.79 -0.60
C THR A 69 -11.73 2.28 -0.21
N GLY A 70 -10.70 1.42 -0.32
CA GLY A 70 -9.35 1.69 0.17
C GLY A 70 -9.28 1.96 1.68
N GLY A 71 -10.36 1.65 2.41
CA GLY A 71 -10.46 1.86 3.86
C GLY A 71 -10.11 0.62 4.67
N TYR A 72 -9.93 -0.52 4.01
CA TYR A 72 -9.64 -1.80 4.63
C TYR A 72 -8.46 -2.48 3.99
N THR A 73 -7.81 -3.23 4.85
CA THR A 73 -6.71 -4.08 4.51
C THR A 73 -7.17 -5.30 3.72
N MET A 74 -6.38 -5.81 2.77
CA MET A 74 -6.68 -7.10 2.13
C MET A 74 -6.77 -8.24 3.16
N GLU A 75 -5.96 -8.18 4.22
CA GLU A 75 -6.03 -9.11 5.35
C GLU A 75 -7.33 -8.92 6.14
N ALA A 76 -7.68 -7.66 6.50
CA ALA A 76 -8.93 -7.39 7.19
C ALA A 76 -10.18 -7.80 6.38
N ILE A 77 -10.13 -7.66 5.05
CA ILE A 77 -11.17 -8.18 4.15
C ILE A 77 -11.17 -9.71 4.19
N ALA A 78 -10.00 -10.36 4.12
CA ALA A 78 -9.91 -11.82 4.19
C ALA A 78 -10.52 -12.36 5.49
N ASP A 79 -10.24 -11.73 6.63
CA ASP A 79 -10.80 -12.09 7.94
C ASP A 79 -12.33 -12.00 7.99
N GLU A 80 -12.92 -10.90 7.51
CA GLU A 80 -14.37 -10.73 7.46
C GLU A 80 -15.06 -11.82 6.63
N PHE A 81 -14.43 -12.22 5.52
CA PHE A 81 -14.96 -13.23 4.61
C PHE A 81 -14.53 -14.66 4.96
N TRP A 82 -13.79 -14.86 6.06
CA TRP A 82 -13.23 -16.15 6.48
C TRP A 82 -12.40 -16.81 5.37
N LEU A 83 -11.65 -16.00 4.64
CA LEU A 83 -10.78 -16.40 3.55
C LEU A 83 -9.32 -16.25 3.96
N HIS A 84 -8.45 -16.95 3.25
CA HIS A 84 -7.03 -16.71 3.35
C HIS A 84 -6.67 -15.44 2.55
N TYR A 85 -5.70 -14.65 3.04
CA TYR A 85 -5.16 -13.48 2.33
C TYR A 85 -4.90 -13.74 0.84
N ALA A 86 -4.26 -14.89 0.54
CA ALA A 86 -3.94 -15.30 -0.83
C ALA A 86 -5.17 -15.44 -1.76
N THR A 87 -6.37 -15.63 -1.23
CA THR A 87 -7.61 -15.66 -2.02
C THR A 87 -8.02 -14.26 -2.44
N VAL A 88 -7.92 -13.28 -1.54
CA VAL A 88 -8.25 -11.88 -1.80
C VAL A 88 -7.18 -11.24 -2.70
N SER A 89 -5.90 -11.52 -2.43
CA SER A 89 -4.78 -10.98 -3.21
C SER A 89 -4.65 -11.56 -4.62
N ARG A 90 -5.37 -12.63 -4.98
CA ARG A 90 -5.42 -13.15 -6.36
C ARG A 90 -6.49 -12.45 -7.21
N MET A 91 -7.39 -11.69 -6.58
CA MET A 91 -8.46 -10.99 -7.27
C MET A 91 -8.02 -9.60 -7.79
N TYR A 92 -6.86 -9.11 -7.35
CA TYR A 92 -6.30 -7.78 -7.63
C TYR A 92 -4.79 -7.87 -7.84
#